data_AF-A0AAC8VGH8-F1
#
_entry.id   AF-A0AAC8VGH8-F1
#
_cell.length_a   1.000
_cell.length_b   1.000
_cell.length_c   1.000
_cell.angle_alpha   90.00
_cell.angle_beta   90.00
_cell.angle_gamma   90.00
#
_symmetry.space_group_name_H-M   'P 1'
#
loop_
_entity.id
_entity.type
_entity.pdbx_description
1 polymer ?
#
loop_
_entity_poly.entity_id
_entity_poly.type
_entity_poly.pdbx_seq_one_letter_code
_entity_poly.pdbx_strand_id
1 'polypeptide(L)'
;MPKNIFVFNINKTLLWAEEHPRTINQVPTQSTWPFYECDNIHIINQEKIAKIMQAILANGGQIVFLQERAKTTKNNTREEKEKEQTEKAEFLRLCTDKYGISLQPNNIYFHHGSDGKIARLLSISENQQIPRENVILIDNNKSHTKSARNAGFQTVDVDTNWNHNPDYGSDSTHGRQYIQNLETIVNKQTLFLKAKESLQRVHTSATKKSLLKESETLQDLCFVAAVRQKSGFFHQTNQTTTAIKLAAFLNQPENHLLKLQLCPQGEKVRVRDIRHYTLYGHQEDYKRSNSTYFLNMQDSKNENFFSHKNNDNPKEPMLLFKEPTLLFNNHAGYYLSYHELDAATEASTILN
;
A
#
# COMPACT_ATOMS: atom_id res chain seq x y z
N MET A 1 1.20 6.72 3.85
CA MET A 1 1.21 5.77 2.74
C MET A 1 0.62 6.49 1.56
N PRO A 2 1.25 6.39 0.39
CA PRO A 2 0.75 7.02 -0.82
C PRO A 2 -0.69 6.58 -1.11
N LYS A 3 -1.41 7.40 -1.87
CA LYS A 3 -2.78 7.09 -2.26
C LYS A 3 -2.76 5.88 -3.19
N ASN A 4 -3.37 4.77 -2.75
CA ASN A 4 -3.51 3.58 -3.56
C ASN A 4 -4.78 3.62 -4.42
N ILE A 5 -4.69 3.12 -5.65
CA ILE A 5 -5.82 2.88 -6.55
C ILE A 5 -6.04 1.37 -6.64
N PHE A 6 -7.19 0.90 -6.17
CA PHE A 6 -7.59 -0.50 -6.26
C PHE A 6 -8.43 -0.70 -7.52
N VAL A 7 -7.89 -1.45 -8.47
CA VAL A 7 -8.51 -1.72 -9.78
C VAL A 7 -9.10 -3.13 -9.76
N PHE A 8 -10.42 -3.23 -9.60
CA PHE A 8 -11.11 -4.51 -9.61
C PHE A 8 -11.53 -4.89 -11.02
N ASN A 9 -11.12 -6.07 -11.46
CA ASN A 9 -11.83 -6.76 -12.53
C ASN A 9 -13.25 -7.10 -12.06
N ILE A 10 -14.25 -7.08 -12.95
CA ILE A 10 -15.65 -7.34 -12.54
C ILE A 10 -15.96 -8.82 -12.71
N ASN A 11 -15.92 -9.33 -13.93
CA ASN A 11 -16.31 -10.70 -14.23
C ASN A 11 -15.34 -11.72 -13.64
N LYS A 12 -15.90 -12.73 -12.98
CA LYS A 12 -15.20 -13.79 -12.26
C LYS A 12 -14.29 -13.32 -11.11
N THR A 13 -14.39 -12.06 -10.73
CA THR A 13 -13.64 -11.44 -9.62
C THR A 13 -14.61 -10.87 -8.57
N LEU A 14 -15.62 -10.11 -9.00
CA LEU A 14 -16.70 -9.58 -8.16
C LEU A 14 -18.03 -10.28 -8.46
N LEU A 15 -18.30 -10.49 -9.74
CA LEU A 15 -19.55 -11.08 -10.23
C LEU A 15 -19.26 -12.35 -10.99
N TRP A 16 -20.14 -13.33 -10.88
CA TRP A 16 -20.08 -14.55 -11.64
C TRP A 16 -21.44 -14.85 -12.25
N ALA A 17 -21.51 -14.94 -13.57
CA ALA A 17 -22.70 -15.40 -14.29
C ALA A 17 -22.47 -16.86 -14.69
N GLU A 18 -23.42 -17.74 -14.41
CA GLU A 18 -23.18 -19.18 -14.48
C GLU A 18 -24.21 -20.03 -15.21
N GLU A 19 -23.72 -21.13 -15.81
CA GLU A 19 -24.47 -22.38 -16.06
C GLU A 19 -24.15 -23.52 -15.04
N HIS A 20 -22.93 -23.65 -14.44
CA HIS A 20 -22.53 -24.70 -13.45
C HIS A 20 -21.79 -24.28 -12.12
N PRO A 21 -22.48 -24.13 -10.95
CA PRO A 21 -21.96 -23.66 -9.63
C PRO A 21 -20.85 -24.42 -8.93
N ARG A 22 -20.36 -25.49 -9.54
CA ARG A 22 -19.32 -26.34 -8.94
C ARG A 22 -17.89 -25.80 -9.15
N THR A 23 -17.74 -24.70 -9.89
CA THR A 23 -16.43 -24.16 -10.32
C THR A 23 -15.99 -22.88 -9.62
N ILE A 24 -16.86 -22.28 -8.80
CA ILE A 24 -16.51 -21.14 -7.96
C ILE A 24 -16.01 -21.67 -6.62
N ASN A 25 -15.17 -20.89 -5.95
CA ASN A 25 -15.03 -20.96 -4.51
C ASN A 25 -16.41 -21.21 -3.87
N GLN A 26 -16.51 -22.10 -2.88
CA GLN A 26 -17.73 -22.33 -2.11
C GLN A 26 -17.98 -21.12 -1.18
N VAL A 27 -18.03 -19.93 -1.76
CA VAL A 27 -18.25 -18.66 -1.08
C VAL A 27 -19.73 -18.32 -1.12
N PRO A 28 -20.24 -17.59 -0.11
CA PRO A 28 -21.61 -17.15 -0.12
C PRO A 28 -21.90 -16.36 -1.39
N THR A 29 -22.93 -16.78 -2.12
CA THR A 29 -23.43 -16.07 -3.29
C THR A 29 -24.87 -15.64 -3.04
N GLN A 30 -25.23 -14.46 -3.55
CA GLN A 30 -26.61 -14.00 -3.61
C GLN A 30 -26.97 -13.81 -5.09
N SER A 31 -28.06 -14.44 -5.55
CA SER A 31 -28.57 -14.23 -6.90
C SER A 31 -29.27 -12.88 -6.97
N THR A 32 -28.83 -12.00 -7.86
CA THR A 32 -29.59 -10.86 -8.39
C THR A 32 -28.80 -10.16 -9.49
N TRP A 33 -29.31 -10.12 -10.73
CA TRP A 33 -29.24 -9.00 -11.72
C TRP A 33 -29.85 -9.45 -13.07
N PRO A 34 -30.52 -8.59 -13.86
CA PRO A 34 -31.19 -9.01 -15.11
C PRO A 34 -30.44 -8.69 -16.43
N PHE A 35 -29.18 -8.24 -16.41
CA PHE A 35 -28.54 -7.67 -17.62
C PHE A 35 -27.44 -8.51 -18.29
N TYR A 36 -26.99 -9.60 -17.67
CA TYR A 36 -26.61 -10.74 -18.50
C TYR A 36 -27.92 -11.44 -18.82
N GLU A 37 -28.13 -11.90 -20.04
CA GLU A 37 -29.27 -12.76 -20.44
C GLU A 37 -29.25 -14.13 -19.73
N CYS A 38 -28.65 -14.20 -18.54
CA CYS A 38 -28.53 -15.33 -17.64
C CYS A 38 -29.17 -14.97 -16.31
N ASP A 39 -30.23 -15.68 -15.92
CA ASP A 39 -31.00 -15.51 -14.69
C ASP A 39 -30.20 -15.78 -13.38
N ASN A 40 -28.88 -15.98 -13.45
CA ASN A 40 -28.04 -16.44 -12.34
C ASN A 40 -26.70 -15.67 -12.26
N ILE A 41 -26.75 -14.43 -11.78
CA ILE A 41 -25.54 -13.66 -11.41
C ILE A 41 -25.33 -13.72 -9.91
N HIS A 42 -24.18 -14.24 -9.52
CA HIS A 42 -23.73 -14.44 -8.17
C HIS A 42 -22.69 -13.37 -7.79
N ILE A 43 -22.90 -12.71 -6.66
CA ILE A 43 -21.90 -11.79 -6.09
C ILE A 43 -20.93 -12.59 -5.23
N ILE A 44 -19.63 -12.51 -5.55
CA ILE A 44 -18.57 -13.26 -4.88
C ILE A 44 -18.17 -12.54 -3.60
N ASN A 45 -18.20 -13.21 -2.44
CA ASN A 45 -17.72 -12.69 -1.16
C ASN A 45 -18.31 -11.32 -0.77
N GLN A 46 -19.58 -11.06 -1.11
CA GLN A 46 -20.22 -9.73 -1.02
C GLN A 46 -19.91 -8.98 0.27
N GLU A 47 -20.20 -9.57 1.44
CA GLU A 47 -20.04 -8.89 2.73
C GLU A 47 -18.57 -8.48 3.00
N LYS A 48 -17.62 -9.37 2.69
CA LYS A 48 -16.20 -9.11 2.92
C LYS A 48 -15.68 -8.06 1.94
N ILE A 49 -16.03 -8.19 0.66
CA ILE A 49 -15.66 -7.21 -0.36
C ILE A 49 -16.25 -5.83 -0.06
N ALA A 50 -17.51 -5.76 0.40
CA ALA A 50 -18.13 -4.51 0.84
C ALA A 50 -17.31 -3.83 1.94
N LYS A 51 -16.96 -4.57 3.01
CA LYS A 51 -16.13 -4.05 4.11
C LYS A 51 -14.75 -3.58 3.62
N ILE A 52 -14.12 -4.34 2.73
CA ILE A 52 -12.83 -3.99 2.13
C ILE A 52 -12.93 -2.71 1.31
N MET A 53 -13.93 -2.58 0.43
CA MET A 53 -14.15 -1.40 -0.40
C MET A 53 -14.44 -0.16 0.45
N GLN A 54 -15.28 -0.29 1.47
CA GLN A 54 -15.56 0.80 2.42
C GLN A 54 -14.29 1.24 3.16
N ALA A 55 -13.47 0.28 3.61
CA ALA A 55 -12.21 0.58 4.28
C ALA A 55 -11.16 1.21 3.33
N ILE A 56 -11.11 0.81 2.06
CA ILE A 56 -10.29 1.47 1.03
C ILE A 56 -10.64 2.96 0.93
N LEU A 57 -11.94 3.27 0.81
CA LEU A 57 -12.42 4.65 0.70
C LEU A 57 -12.18 5.45 1.99
N ALA A 58 -12.43 4.84 3.16
CA ALA A 58 -12.18 5.48 4.46
C ALA A 58 -10.70 5.82 4.67
N ASN A 59 -9.80 5.03 4.08
CA ASN A 59 -8.36 5.29 4.07
C ASN A 59 -7.91 6.34 3.04
N GLY A 60 -8.84 6.96 2.30
CA GLY A 60 -8.55 7.91 1.23
C GLY A 60 -8.08 7.27 -0.08
N GLY A 61 -8.17 5.94 -0.19
CA GLY A 61 -7.88 5.20 -1.41
C GLY A 61 -8.96 5.39 -2.47
N GLN A 62 -8.65 5.00 -3.70
CA GLN A 62 -9.58 5.07 -4.82
C GLN A 62 -9.94 3.68 -5.31
N ILE A 63 -11.20 3.50 -5.71
CA ILE A 63 -11.68 2.28 -6.35
C ILE A 63 -11.95 2.58 -7.82
N VAL A 64 -11.48 1.68 -8.67
CA VAL A 64 -11.71 1.68 -10.10
C VAL A 64 -12.13 0.28 -10.51
N PHE A 65 -13.02 0.18 -11.49
CA PHE A 65 -13.40 -1.08 -12.11
C PHE A 65 -12.92 -1.14 -13.53
N LEU A 66 -12.42 -2.31 -13.92
CA LEU A 66 -11.89 -2.55 -15.25
C LEU A 66 -12.49 -3.82 -15.82
N GLN A 67 -13.26 -3.70 -16.90
CA GLN A 67 -13.98 -4.82 -17.49
C GLN A 67 -13.63 -5.00 -18.96
N GLU A 68 -13.40 -6.25 -19.36
CA GLU A 68 -13.20 -6.59 -20.76
C GLU A 68 -14.55 -6.58 -21.50
N ARG A 69 -14.60 -5.94 -22.67
CA ARG A 69 -15.72 -6.05 -23.59
C ARG A 69 -15.25 -6.66 -24.90
N ALA A 70 -16.07 -7.54 -25.48
CA ALA A 70 -15.82 -8.02 -26.83
C ALA A 70 -15.80 -6.83 -27.80
N LYS A 71 -14.91 -6.88 -28.80
CA LYS A 71 -14.97 -5.91 -29.91
C LYS A 71 -16.24 -6.17 -30.69
N THR A 72 -17.10 -5.17 -30.77
CA THR A 72 -18.29 -5.18 -31.62
C THR A 72 -17.87 -5.02 -33.08
N THR A 73 -18.49 -5.78 -33.97
CA THR A 73 -18.23 -5.76 -35.42
C THR A 73 -19.08 -4.72 -36.17
N LYS A 74 -19.96 -3.98 -35.47
CA LYS A 74 -20.88 -3.00 -36.07
C LYS A 74 -20.42 -1.58 -35.79
N ASN A 75 -20.32 -0.76 -36.84
CA ASN A 75 -19.83 0.63 -36.78
C ASN A 75 -20.78 1.65 -36.11
N ASN A 76 -21.77 1.22 -35.32
CA ASN A 76 -22.76 2.15 -34.77
C ASN A 76 -22.32 2.70 -33.41
N THR A 77 -21.37 3.63 -33.46
CA THR A 77 -20.70 4.23 -32.29
C THR A 77 -21.64 4.91 -31.29
N ARG A 78 -22.88 5.26 -31.68
CA ARG A 78 -23.86 5.89 -30.78
C ARG A 78 -24.55 4.87 -29.88
N GLU A 79 -25.08 3.78 -30.45
CA GLU A 79 -25.75 2.71 -29.70
C GLU A 79 -24.78 2.05 -28.70
N GLU A 80 -23.51 1.91 -29.08
CA GLU A 80 -22.48 1.37 -28.20
C GLU A 80 -22.19 2.26 -26.99
N LYS A 81 -22.17 3.58 -27.19
CA LYS A 81 -22.00 4.56 -26.11
C LYS A 81 -23.20 4.59 -25.18
N GLU A 82 -24.42 4.52 -25.73
CA GLU A 82 -25.66 4.45 -24.96
C GLU A 82 -25.72 3.15 -24.13
N LYS A 83 -25.30 2.02 -24.71
CA LYS A 83 -25.16 0.74 -24.00
C LYS A 83 -24.10 0.81 -22.90
N GLU A 84 -22.93 1.38 -23.19
CA GLU A 84 -21.86 1.58 -22.20
C GLU A 84 -22.35 2.41 -21.01
N GLN A 85 -23.04 3.51 -21.28
CA GLN A 85 -23.55 4.39 -20.24
C GLN A 85 -24.59 3.69 -19.36
N THR A 86 -25.45 2.87 -19.97
CA THR A 86 -26.45 2.06 -19.27
C THR A 86 -25.79 1.02 -18.36
N GLU A 87 -24.83 0.25 -18.90
CA GLU A 87 -24.06 -0.75 -18.13
C GLU A 87 -23.34 -0.12 -16.94
N LYS A 88 -22.76 1.08 -17.11
CA LYS A 88 -22.13 1.82 -16.02
C LYS A 88 -23.14 2.23 -14.96
N ALA A 89 -24.26 2.85 -15.35
CA ALA A 89 -25.28 3.31 -14.41
C ALA A 89 -25.85 2.16 -13.58
N GLU A 90 -26.09 1.03 -14.24
CA GLU A 90 -26.53 -0.20 -13.62
C GLU A 90 -25.52 -0.75 -12.60
N PHE A 91 -24.26 -0.89 -13.00
CA PHE A 91 -23.23 -1.38 -12.10
C PHE A 91 -22.98 -0.43 -10.90
N LEU A 92 -23.10 0.88 -11.10
CA LEU A 92 -23.03 1.85 -10.00
C LEU A 92 -24.19 1.68 -9.00
N ARG A 93 -25.40 1.38 -9.47
CA ARG A 93 -26.52 1.04 -8.59
C ARG A 93 -26.23 -0.23 -7.80
N LEU A 94 -25.70 -1.27 -8.44
CA LEU A 94 -25.25 -2.49 -7.73
C LEU A 94 -24.21 -2.16 -6.64
N CYS A 95 -23.22 -1.33 -6.94
CA CYS A 95 -22.21 -0.91 -5.96
C CYS A 95 -22.83 -0.20 -4.75
N THR A 96 -23.84 0.64 -4.99
CA THR A 96 -24.58 1.32 -3.92
C THR A 96 -25.36 0.32 -3.07
N ASP A 97 -26.15 -0.56 -3.70
CA ASP A 97 -27.06 -1.46 -3.02
C ASP A 97 -26.35 -2.61 -2.28
N LYS A 98 -25.28 -3.15 -2.88
CA LYS A 98 -24.63 -4.39 -2.42
C LYS A 98 -23.34 -4.15 -1.66
N TYR A 99 -22.59 -3.09 -2.00
CA TYR A 99 -21.33 -2.75 -1.34
C TYR A 99 -21.43 -1.50 -0.46
N GLY A 100 -22.53 -0.74 -0.52
CA GLY A 100 -22.70 0.48 0.26
C GLY A 100 -21.71 1.58 -0.11
N ILE A 101 -21.27 1.61 -1.37
CA ILE A 101 -20.32 2.61 -1.89
C ILE A 101 -20.94 3.41 -3.03
N SER A 102 -20.70 4.71 -3.03
CA SER A 102 -21.12 5.63 -4.10
C SER A 102 -19.91 6.01 -4.94
N LEU A 103 -19.97 5.71 -6.24
CA LEU A 103 -18.89 5.96 -7.20
C LEU A 103 -19.41 6.70 -8.42
N GLN A 104 -18.50 7.32 -9.18
CA GLN A 104 -18.83 8.08 -10.37
C GLN A 104 -18.63 7.23 -11.63
N PRO A 105 -19.30 7.55 -12.76
CA PRO A 105 -19.16 6.78 -14.01
C PRO A 105 -17.72 6.69 -14.54
N ASN A 106 -16.87 7.69 -14.23
CA ASN A 106 -15.45 7.68 -14.59
C ASN A 106 -14.60 6.72 -13.75
N ASN A 107 -15.15 6.07 -12.72
CA ASN A 107 -14.52 4.97 -12.00
C ASN A 107 -14.64 3.63 -12.74
N ILE A 108 -15.43 3.54 -13.82
CA ILE A 108 -15.63 2.30 -14.58
C ILE A 108 -14.99 2.46 -15.95
N TYR A 109 -14.07 1.56 -16.26
CA TYR A 109 -13.36 1.51 -17.51
C TYR A 109 -13.59 0.20 -18.23
N PHE A 110 -13.68 0.28 -19.55
CA PHE A 110 -13.73 -0.86 -20.43
C PHE A 110 -12.45 -0.95 -21.25
N HIS A 111 -12.05 -2.17 -21.57
CA HIS A 111 -10.94 -2.46 -22.47
C HIS A 111 -11.27 -3.62 -23.39
N HIS A 112 -10.43 -3.80 -24.42
CA HIS A 112 -10.56 -4.89 -25.39
C HIS A 112 -9.25 -5.70 -25.42
N GLY A 113 -9.32 -7.00 -25.14
CA GLY A 113 -8.15 -7.88 -25.10
C GLY A 113 -7.20 -7.61 -23.94
N SER A 114 -6.18 -8.47 -23.82
CA SER A 114 -5.14 -8.41 -22.77
C SER A 114 -4.30 -7.13 -22.84
N ASP A 115 -3.88 -6.72 -24.04
CA ASP A 115 -3.07 -5.51 -24.24
C ASP A 115 -3.84 -4.24 -23.85
N GLY A 116 -5.16 -4.26 -24.01
CA GLY A 116 -6.05 -3.18 -23.58
C GLY A 116 -6.08 -3.00 -22.06
N LYS A 117 -5.92 -4.07 -21.28
CA LYS A 117 -5.93 -4.01 -19.80
C LYS A 117 -4.69 -3.26 -19.29
N ILE A 118 -3.50 -3.62 -19.77
CA ILE A 118 -2.25 -2.96 -19.39
C ILE A 118 -2.22 -1.50 -19.85
N ALA A 119 -2.62 -1.22 -21.10
CA ALA A 119 -2.75 0.15 -21.58
C ALA A 119 -3.68 0.99 -20.70
N ARG A 120 -4.77 0.39 -20.20
CA ARG A 120 -5.69 1.10 -19.30
C ARG A 120 -5.08 1.37 -17.93
N LEU A 121 -4.39 0.40 -17.33
CA LEU A 121 -3.67 0.59 -16.07
C LEU A 121 -2.61 1.69 -16.16
N LEU A 122 -1.84 1.71 -17.26
CA LEU A 122 -0.87 2.78 -17.56
C LEU A 122 -1.56 4.14 -17.60
N SER A 123 -2.66 4.26 -18.35
CA SER A 123 -3.40 5.53 -18.43
C SER A 123 -3.98 5.97 -17.08
N ILE A 124 -4.38 5.04 -16.21
CA ILE A 124 -4.88 5.37 -14.86
C ILE A 124 -3.75 5.94 -14.00
N SER A 125 -2.59 5.29 -14.02
CA SER A 125 -1.39 5.72 -13.29
C SER A 125 -0.90 7.09 -13.79
N GLU A 126 -0.75 7.25 -15.11
CA GLU A 126 -0.21 8.47 -15.74
C GLU A 126 -1.15 9.68 -15.56
N ASN A 127 -2.45 9.52 -15.82
CA ASN A 127 -3.41 10.63 -15.72
C ASN A 127 -3.55 11.17 -14.29
N GLN A 128 -3.28 10.33 -13.29
CA GLN A 128 -3.38 10.70 -11.88
C GLN A 128 -2.02 10.95 -11.22
N GLN A 129 -0.92 10.80 -11.98
CA GLN A 129 0.46 10.91 -11.48
C GLN A 129 0.71 10.01 -10.25
N ILE A 130 0.12 8.81 -10.25
CA ILE A 130 0.28 7.83 -9.18
C ILE A 130 1.32 6.79 -9.62
N PRO A 131 2.38 6.53 -8.83
CA PRO A 131 3.35 5.47 -9.13
C PRO A 131 2.69 4.12 -9.36
N ARG A 132 3.24 3.32 -10.27
CA ARG A 132 2.61 2.06 -10.70
C ARG A 132 2.47 1.07 -9.55
N GLU A 133 3.43 1.07 -8.62
CA GLU A 133 3.40 0.24 -7.41
C GLU A 133 2.20 0.55 -6.49
N ASN A 134 1.60 1.73 -6.61
CA ASN A 134 0.42 2.14 -5.84
C ASN A 134 -0.90 1.89 -6.59
N VAL A 135 -0.84 1.34 -7.80
CA VAL A 135 -2.00 0.86 -8.54
C VAL A 135 -2.06 -0.66 -8.43
N ILE A 136 -3.11 -1.16 -7.79
CA ILE A 136 -3.26 -2.55 -7.38
C ILE A 136 -4.33 -3.19 -8.23
N LEU A 137 -3.95 -4.10 -9.14
CA LEU A 137 -4.90 -4.87 -9.94
C LEU A 137 -5.39 -6.09 -9.16
N ILE A 138 -6.71 -6.23 -9.03
CA ILE A 138 -7.40 -7.39 -8.48
C ILE A 138 -8.07 -8.12 -9.63
N ASP A 139 -7.55 -9.28 -10.00
CA ASP A 139 -7.99 -10.00 -11.19
C ASP A 139 -7.84 -11.51 -10.99
N ASN A 140 -8.72 -12.28 -11.61
CA ASN A 140 -8.73 -13.72 -11.52
C ASN A 140 -7.96 -14.44 -12.63
N ASN A 141 -7.50 -13.71 -13.65
CA ASN A 141 -6.70 -14.23 -14.76
C ASN A 141 -5.20 -14.02 -14.49
N LYS A 142 -4.45 -15.13 -14.42
CA LYS A 142 -3.01 -15.16 -14.15
C LYS A 142 -2.18 -14.44 -15.20
N SER A 143 -2.59 -14.48 -16.47
CA SER A 143 -1.89 -13.79 -17.55
C SER A 143 -2.00 -12.28 -17.40
N HIS A 144 -3.18 -11.79 -16.98
CA HIS A 144 -3.39 -10.37 -16.67
C HIS A 144 -2.55 -9.93 -15.47
N THR A 145 -2.57 -10.68 -14.37
CA THR A 145 -1.80 -10.29 -13.18
C THR A 145 -0.29 -10.42 -13.40
N LYS A 146 0.17 -11.44 -14.15
CA LYS A 146 1.58 -11.54 -14.56
C LYS A 146 2.01 -10.34 -15.41
N SER A 147 1.22 -9.98 -16.41
CA SER A 147 1.51 -8.83 -17.27
C SER A 147 1.52 -7.51 -16.48
N ALA A 148 0.60 -7.34 -15.52
CA ALA A 148 0.56 -6.17 -14.66
C ALA A 148 1.80 -6.09 -13.75
N ARG A 149 2.20 -7.21 -13.13
CA ARG A 149 3.45 -7.28 -12.34
C ARG A 149 4.67 -6.91 -13.17
N ASN A 150 4.78 -7.45 -14.39
CA ASN A 150 5.88 -7.14 -15.31
C ASN A 150 5.93 -5.64 -15.69
N ALA A 151 4.78 -4.95 -15.68
CA ALA A 151 4.69 -3.52 -15.95
C ALA A 151 4.94 -2.63 -14.71
N GLY A 152 5.17 -3.22 -13.53
CA GLY A 152 5.45 -2.52 -12.27
C GLY A 152 4.22 -2.29 -11.38
N PHE A 153 3.07 -2.88 -11.70
CA PHE A 153 1.87 -2.79 -10.87
C PHE A 153 1.88 -3.82 -9.74
N GLN A 154 1.26 -3.48 -8.61
CA GLN A 154 0.95 -4.47 -7.59
C GLN A 154 -0.27 -5.29 -8.05
N THR A 155 -0.33 -6.57 -7.68
CA THR A 155 -1.47 -7.44 -8.01
C THR A 155 -1.96 -8.24 -6.82
N VAL A 156 -3.26 -8.52 -6.81
CA VAL A 156 -3.88 -9.55 -5.98
C VAL A 156 -4.54 -10.55 -6.91
N ASP A 157 -4.01 -11.77 -6.93
CA ASP A 157 -4.58 -12.87 -7.70
C ASP A 157 -5.87 -13.35 -7.02
N VAL A 158 -6.99 -13.29 -7.74
CA VAL A 158 -8.26 -13.85 -7.30
C VAL A 158 -8.38 -15.26 -7.84
N ASP A 159 -7.94 -16.23 -7.05
CA ASP A 159 -8.05 -17.62 -7.47
C ASP A 159 -9.54 -18.02 -7.55
N THR A 160 -9.86 -18.76 -8.60
CA THR A 160 -11.19 -19.38 -8.81
C THR A 160 -10.97 -20.88 -8.86
N ASN A 161 -11.97 -21.71 -8.54
CA ASN A 161 -11.84 -23.18 -8.66
C ASN A 161 -11.96 -23.66 -10.11
N TRP A 162 -11.52 -22.85 -11.07
CA TRP A 162 -11.61 -23.12 -12.50
C TRP A 162 -10.37 -23.86 -12.99
N ASN A 163 -10.29 -25.14 -12.66
CA ASN A 163 -9.14 -26.00 -12.99
C ASN A 163 -9.05 -26.42 -14.47
N HIS A 164 -10.06 -26.12 -15.30
CA HIS A 164 -10.10 -26.51 -16.71
C HIS A 164 -9.37 -25.55 -17.67
N ASN A 165 -8.96 -24.36 -17.20
CA ASN A 165 -8.18 -23.42 -18.02
C ASN A 165 -6.92 -22.97 -17.25
N PRO A 166 -5.72 -23.13 -17.84
CA PRO A 166 -4.44 -22.86 -17.17
C PRO A 166 -4.24 -21.38 -16.80
N ASP A 167 -4.97 -20.46 -17.44
CA ASP A 167 -4.93 -19.03 -17.13
C ASP A 167 -5.62 -18.69 -15.81
N TYR A 168 -6.36 -19.62 -15.21
CA TYR A 168 -7.03 -19.43 -13.93
C TYR A 168 -6.33 -20.19 -12.80
N GLY A 169 -6.46 -19.66 -11.58
CA GLY A 169 -6.04 -20.30 -10.34
C GLY A 169 -6.71 -21.66 -10.10
N SER A 170 -6.15 -22.45 -9.18
CA SER A 170 -6.91 -23.46 -8.45
C SER A 170 -6.93 -23.00 -7.01
N ASP A 171 -8.11 -22.75 -6.45
CA ASP A 171 -8.27 -22.14 -5.13
C ASP A 171 -8.75 -23.14 -4.08
N SER A 172 -7.82 -23.92 -3.54
CA SER A 172 -8.13 -24.79 -2.40
C SER A 172 -8.52 -24.02 -1.12
N THR A 173 -8.33 -22.70 -1.09
CA THR A 173 -8.64 -21.84 0.06
C THR A 173 -10.08 -21.29 0.03
N HIS A 174 -10.80 -21.50 -1.07
CA HIS A 174 -12.16 -21.00 -1.29
C HIS A 174 -12.26 -19.47 -1.10
N GLY A 175 -11.34 -18.73 -1.71
CA GLY A 175 -11.31 -17.27 -1.70
C GLY A 175 -10.71 -16.66 -0.44
N ARG A 176 -10.31 -17.47 0.55
CA ARG A 176 -9.76 -16.95 1.81
C ARG A 176 -8.42 -16.25 1.61
N GLN A 177 -7.55 -16.77 0.74
CA GLN A 177 -6.21 -16.22 0.55
C GLN A 177 -6.25 -14.80 -0.02
N TYR A 178 -6.98 -14.58 -1.12
CA TYR A 178 -7.01 -13.26 -1.76
C TYR A 178 -7.71 -12.22 -0.88
N ILE A 179 -8.75 -12.63 -0.14
CA ILE A 179 -9.42 -11.77 0.84
C ILE A 179 -8.44 -11.37 1.94
N GLN A 180 -7.67 -12.31 2.50
CA GLN A 180 -6.65 -12.00 3.50
C GLN A 180 -5.55 -11.09 2.95
N ASN A 181 -5.15 -11.26 1.69
CA ASN A 181 -4.19 -10.37 1.03
C ASN A 181 -4.73 -8.94 0.94
N LEU A 182 -5.99 -8.77 0.50
CA LEU A 182 -6.66 -7.48 0.45
C LEU A 182 -6.82 -6.85 1.83
N GLU A 183 -7.32 -7.59 2.80
CA GLU A 183 -7.44 -7.15 4.19
C GLU A 183 -6.09 -6.71 4.75
N THR A 184 -5.01 -7.43 4.44
CA THR A 184 -3.66 -7.07 4.89
C THR A 184 -3.19 -5.74 4.29
N ILE A 185 -3.38 -5.53 2.99
CA ILE A 185 -3.01 -4.28 2.31
C ILE A 185 -3.80 -3.11 2.92
N VAL A 186 -5.12 -3.26 3.04
CA VAL A 186 -6.00 -2.20 3.56
C VAL A 186 -5.76 -1.94 5.04
N ASN A 187 -5.57 -2.99 5.86
CA ASN A 187 -5.29 -2.83 7.29
C ASN A 187 -3.95 -2.16 7.55
N LYS A 188 -2.90 -2.46 6.76
CA LYS A 188 -1.61 -1.75 6.86
C LYS A 188 -1.79 -0.25 6.65
N GLN A 189 -2.59 0.16 5.66
CA GLN A 189 -2.94 1.55 5.42
C GLN A 189 -3.69 2.17 6.61
N THR A 190 -4.73 1.49 7.10
CA THR A 190 -5.52 1.94 8.26
C THR A 190 -4.64 2.16 9.49
N LEU A 191 -3.75 1.21 9.78
CA LEU A 191 -2.83 1.28 10.92
C LEU A 191 -1.80 2.40 10.75
N PHE A 192 -1.30 2.61 9.54
CA PHE A 192 -0.42 3.75 9.23
C PHE A 192 -1.12 5.09 9.52
N LEU A 193 -2.36 5.27 9.07
CA LEU A 193 -3.13 6.50 9.31
C LEU A 193 -3.38 6.71 10.80
N LYS A 194 -3.75 5.66 11.53
CA LYS A 194 -3.90 5.71 13.01
C LYS A 194 -2.60 6.09 13.71
N ALA A 195 -1.45 5.56 13.26
CA ALA A 195 -0.15 5.94 13.80
C ALA A 195 0.13 7.43 13.57
N LYS A 196 -0.12 7.92 12.35
CA LYS A 196 0.03 9.32 11.95
C LYS A 196 -0.80 10.25 12.82
N GLU A 197 -2.09 9.96 13.00
CA GLU A 197 -2.98 10.70 13.90
C GLU A 197 -2.52 10.67 15.36
N SER A 198 -2.10 9.49 15.85
CA SER A 198 -1.60 9.33 17.22
C SER A 198 -0.39 10.24 17.48
N LEU A 199 0.52 10.36 16.52
CA LEU A 199 1.68 11.24 16.63
C LEU A 199 1.32 12.73 16.50
N GLN A 200 0.31 13.09 15.71
CA GLN A 200 -0.16 14.47 15.59
C GLN A 200 -0.75 15.02 16.90
N ARG A 201 -1.29 14.15 17.76
CA ARG A 201 -1.80 14.51 19.10
C ARG A 201 -0.69 14.77 20.12
N VAL A 202 0.56 14.42 19.81
CA VAL A 202 1.70 14.68 20.71
C VAL A 202 2.00 16.19 20.74
N HIS A 203 2.26 16.73 21.93
CA HIS A 203 2.72 18.11 22.07
C HIS A 203 4.14 18.25 21.49
N THR A 204 4.25 18.96 20.37
CA THR A 204 5.46 19.10 19.55
C THR A 204 5.36 20.37 18.70
N SER A 205 6.48 20.84 18.12
CA SER A 205 6.47 22.05 17.27
C SER A 205 5.52 21.95 16.08
N ALA A 206 5.01 23.10 15.63
CA ALA A 206 4.13 23.19 14.46
C ALA A 206 4.76 22.58 13.21
N THR A 207 6.06 22.84 12.96
CA THR A 207 6.80 22.29 11.83
C THR A 207 6.81 20.76 11.84
N LYS A 208 7.10 20.16 13.01
CA LYS A 208 7.07 18.69 13.12
C LYS A 208 5.67 18.11 12.95
N LYS A 209 4.63 18.82 13.40
CA LYS A 209 3.24 18.42 13.09
C LYS A 209 2.93 18.46 11.60
N SER A 210 3.44 19.47 10.87
CA SER A 210 3.30 19.54 9.40
C SER A 210 3.97 18.36 8.72
N LEU A 211 5.23 18.06 9.07
CA LEU A 211 5.95 16.91 8.51
C LEU A 211 5.29 15.57 8.84
N LEU A 212 4.79 15.41 10.07
CA LEU A 212 4.01 14.23 10.44
C LEU A 212 2.75 14.12 9.58
N LYS A 213 2.12 15.23 9.19
CA LYS A 213 0.98 15.28 8.27
C LYS A 213 1.38 15.01 6.82
N GLU A 214 2.57 15.41 6.41
CA GLU A 214 3.09 15.21 5.05
C GLU A 214 3.69 13.81 4.86
N SER A 215 4.05 13.10 5.94
CA SER A 215 4.66 11.76 5.86
C SER A 215 3.83 10.79 5.00
N GLU A 216 4.47 10.27 3.95
CA GLU A 216 3.84 9.39 2.97
C GLU A 216 4.27 7.94 3.13
N THR A 217 5.34 7.61 3.83
CA THR A 217 5.71 6.21 4.10
C THR A 217 5.84 5.96 5.60
N LEU A 218 5.84 4.69 6.01
CA LEU A 218 6.17 4.35 7.40
C LEU A 218 7.59 4.79 7.74
N GLN A 219 8.51 4.72 6.77
CA GLN A 219 9.88 5.18 6.90
C GLN A 219 9.93 6.69 7.18
N ASP A 220 9.18 7.50 6.43
CA ASP A 220 9.06 8.95 6.67
C ASP A 220 8.50 9.25 8.06
N LEU A 221 7.44 8.53 8.44
CA LEU A 221 6.82 8.70 9.74
C LEU A 221 7.80 8.36 10.88
N CYS A 222 8.57 7.29 10.71
CA CYS A 222 9.65 6.89 11.60
C CYS A 222 10.76 7.94 11.66
N PHE A 223 11.18 8.50 10.52
CA PHE A 223 12.16 9.56 10.42
C PHE A 223 11.73 10.77 11.25
N VAL A 224 10.57 11.32 10.93
CA VAL A 224 10.02 12.51 11.59
C VAL A 224 9.83 12.24 13.09
N ALA A 225 9.35 11.06 13.47
CA ALA A 225 9.23 10.68 14.87
C ALA A 225 10.58 10.65 15.60
N ALA A 226 11.62 10.12 14.95
CA ALA A 226 12.99 10.01 15.47
C ALA A 226 13.73 11.34 15.55
N VAL A 227 13.38 12.34 14.74
CA VAL A 227 13.98 13.69 14.78
C VAL A 227 13.76 14.33 16.16
N ARG A 228 14.85 14.76 16.78
CA ARG A 228 14.82 15.47 18.06
C ARG A 228 14.32 16.90 17.93
N GLN A 229 13.64 17.35 18.98
CA GLN A 229 13.36 18.75 19.23
C GLN A 229 14.04 19.17 20.53
N LYS A 230 14.39 20.45 20.65
CA LYS A 230 14.82 21.01 21.93
C LYS A 230 13.73 20.78 22.97
N SER A 231 14.11 20.14 24.05
CA SER A 231 13.32 20.02 25.27
C SER A 231 14.19 20.54 26.41
N GLY A 232 13.57 21.09 27.46
CA GLY A 232 14.25 21.88 28.50
C GLY A 232 15.40 21.14 29.23
N PHE A 233 16.09 21.89 30.09
CA PHE A 233 17.33 21.52 30.79
C PHE A 233 17.29 20.16 31.54
N PHE A 234 16.10 19.63 31.85
CA PHE A 234 15.87 18.38 32.60
C PHE A 234 15.57 17.14 31.74
N HIS A 235 15.59 17.23 30.41
CA HIS A 235 15.35 16.06 29.58
C HIS A 235 16.62 15.23 29.38
N GLN A 236 16.56 13.96 29.82
CA GLN A 236 17.62 12.97 29.60
C GLN A 236 18.10 13.02 28.14
N THR A 237 19.42 13.10 27.98
CA THR A 237 20.11 13.06 26.70
C THR A 237 19.71 11.81 25.93
N ASN A 238 18.84 11.97 24.93
CA ASN A 238 18.61 11.15 23.74
C ASN A 238 17.18 10.58 23.55
N GLN A 239 16.20 10.98 24.37
CA GLN A 239 14.81 10.55 24.21
C GLN A 239 13.99 11.49 23.32
N THR A 240 13.29 10.93 22.33
CA THR A 240 12.29 11.64 21.50
C THR A 240 10.88 11.17 21.89
N THR A 241 10.11 12.04 22.55
CA THR A 241 8.73 11.74 22.99
C THR A 241 7.87 11.17 21.85
N THR A 242 8.02 11.70 20.63
CA THR A 242 7.32 11.20 19.43
C THR A 242 7.73 9.77 19.05
N ALA A 243 9.03 9.43 19.06
CA ALA A 243 9.47 8.06 18.76
C ALA A 243 9.12 7.08 19.87
N ILE A 244 9.13 7.51 21.15
CA ILE A 244 8.64 6.71 22.27
C ILE A 244 7.15 6.41 22.08
N LYS A 245 6.34 7.42 21.71
CA LYS A 245 4.93 7.21 21.41
C LYS A 245 4.71 6.30 20.21
N LEU A 246 5.51 6.44 19.15
CA LEU A 246 5.45 5.55 17.99
C LEU A 246 5.80 4.11 18.37
N ALA A 247 6.87 3.89 19.13
CA ALA A 247 7.24 2.57 19.62
C ALA A 247 6.14 1.98 20.51
N ALA A 248 5.51 2.77 21.39
CA ALA A 248 4.40 2.32 22.22
C ALA A 248 3.15 1.94 21.40
N PHE A 249 2.86 2.71 20.33
CA PHE A 249 1.79 2.39 19.39
C PHE A 249 2.09 1.08 18.64
N LEU A 250 3.26 0.95 18.02
CA LEU A 250 3.65 -0.24 17.25
C LEU A 250 3.68 -1.52 18.09
N ASN A 251 3.95 -1.42 19.39
CA ASN A 251 4.00 -2.56 20.28
C ASN A 251 2.63 -3.04 20.80
N GLN A 252 1.53 -2.35 20.47
CA GLN A 252 0.20 -2.87 20.78
C GLN A 252 -0.13 -4.10 19.89
N PRO A 253 -0.79 -5.14 20.43
CA PRO A 253 -1.12 -6.36 19.67
C PRO A 253 -1.88 -6.10 18.36
N GLU A 254 -2.82 -5.15 18.36
CA GLU A 254 -3.61 -4.76 17.21
C GLU A 254 -2.80 -4.13 16.07
N ASN A 255 -1.59 -3.62 16.37
CA ASN A 255 -0.73 -2.94 15.42
C ASN A 255 0.38 -3.86 14.86
N HIS A 256 0.30 -5.17 15.10
CA HIS A 256 1.33 -6.13 14.73
C HIS A 256 1.68 -6.11 13.23
N LEU A 257 0.71 -5.90 12.32
CA LEU A 257 0.97 -5.83 10.89
C LEU A 257 1.92 -4.69 10.50
N LEU A 258 1.85 -3.56 11.20
CA LEU A 258 2.75 -2.42 11.00
C LEU A 258 4.09 -2.65 11.72
N LYS A 259 4.05 -3.27 12.90
CA LYS A 259 5.23 -3.67 13.68
C LYS A 259 6.17 -4.59 12.89
N LEU A 260 5.62 -5.57 12.17
CA LEU A 260 6.39 -6.52 11.37
C LEU A 260 7.18 -5.85 10.23
N GLN A 261 6.78 -4.64 9.82
CA GLN A 261 7.57 -3.82 8.88
C GLN A 261 8.80 -3.18 9.52
N LEU A 262 9.00 -3.27 10.84
CA LEU A 262 10.22 -2.79 11.53
C LEU A 262 10.97 -3.94 12.20
N CYS A 263 10.25 -4.90 12.76
CA CYS A 263 10.80 -6.08 13.43
C CYS A 263 10.14 -7.33 12.84
N PRO A 264 10.70 -7.91 11.77
CA PRO A 264 10.10 -9.03 11.04
C PRO A 264 9.91 -10.29 11.89
N GLN A 265 10.75 -10.48 12.91
CA GLN A 265 10.65 -11.61 13.85
C GLN A 265 9.66 -11.32 15.01
N GLY A 266 8.94 -10.20 14.94
CA GLY A 266 7.83 -9.90 15.85
C GLY A 266 8.27 -9.41 17.24
N GLU A 267 9.52 -9.04 17.45
CA GLU A 267 10.00 -8.56 18.75
C GLU A 267 9.52 -7.14 19.05
N LYS A 268 9.62 -6.76 20.33
CA LYS A 268 9.26 -5.41 20.77
C LYS A 268 10.10 -4.35 20.05
N VAL A 269 9.44 -3.40 19.39
CA VAL A 269 10.05 -2.25 18.71
C VAL A 269 10.62 -1.30 19.76
N ARG A 270 11.90 -0.95 19.60
CA ARG A 270 12.61 0.05 20.39
C ARG A 270 12.88 1.29 19.53
N VAL A 271 13.17 2.43 20.18
CA VAL A 271 13.53 3.67 19.46
C VAL A 271 14.74 3.49 18.55
N ARG A 272 15.71 2.64 18.93
CA ARG A 272 16.86 2.30 18.07
C ARG A 272 16.46 1.55 16.80
N ASP A 273 15.44 0.68 16.90
CA ASP A 273 14.92 -0.07 15.74
C ASP A 273 14.22 0.92 14.78
N ILE A 274 13.48 1.91 15.31
CA ILE A 274 12.90 3.01 14.51
C ILE A 274 13.99 3.83 13.80
N ARG A 275 15.06 4.22 14.52
CA ARG A 275 16.18 4.99 13.95
C ARG A 275 16.94 4.21 12.88
N HIS A 276 17.10 2.90 13.07
CA HIS A 276 17.74 2.06 12.08
C HIS A 276 16.86 1.92 10.84
N TYR A 277 15.60 1.52 11.01
CA TYR A 277 14.65 1.34 9.91
C TYR A 277 14.52 2.60 9.06
N THR A 278 14.48 3.78 9.68
CA THR A 278 14.37 5.01 8.89
C THR A 278 15.60 5.33 8.04
N LEU A 279 16.81 4.93 8.46
CA LEU A 279 18.04 5.22 7.73
C LEU A 279 18.34 4.18 6.66
N TYR A 280 17.98 2.92 6.91
CA TYR A 280 18.43 1.79 6.10
C TYR A 280 17.27 0.98 5.47
N GLY A 281 16.03 1.27 5.84
CA GLY A 281 14.88 0.45 5.46
C GLY A 281 14.97 -0.95 6.07
N HIS A 282 14.43 -1.94 5.34
CA HIS A 282 14.74 -3.36 5.54
C HIS A 282 15.60 -3.83 4.39
N GLN A 283 16.80 -4.33 4.70
CA GLN A 283 17.54 -5.21 3.82
C GLN A 283 17.05 -6.64 4.05
N GLU A 284 17.11 -7.51 3.03
CA GLU A 284 16.59 -8.89 3.11
C GLU A 284 17.22 -9.71 4.26
N ASP A 285 18.38 -9.30 4.75
CA ASP A 285 19.14 -9.91 5.82
C ASP A 285 19.10 -9.13 7.14
N TYR A 286 18.13 -8.21 7.33
CA TYR A 286 18.02 -7.40 8.54
C TYR A 286 18.08 -8.25 9.82
N LYS A 287 19.20 -8.13 10.53
CA LYS A 287 19.39 -8.66 11.87
C LYS A 287 19.14 -7.54 12.87
N ARG A 288 18.15 -7.74 13.72
CA ARG A 288 17.88 -6.85 14.84
C ARG A 288 19.15 -6.62 15.65
N SER A 289 19.37 -5.37 16.03
CA SER A 289 20.53 -5.03 16.87
C SER A 289 20.50 -5.77 18.21
N ASN A 290 21.59 -6.48 18.50
CA ASN A 290 21.85 -7.17 19.77
C ASN A 290 22.23 -6.23 20.92
N SER A 291 22.27 -4.91 20.70
CA SER A 291 22.51 -3.94 21.77
C SER A 291 21.50 -4.13 22.90
N THR A 292 22.01 -4.23 24.12
CA THR A 292 21.20 -4.34 25.34
C THR A 292 21.12 -2.98 26.02
N TYR A 293 21.81 -2.82 27.15
CA TYR A 293 21.93 -1.57 27.91
C TYR A 293 22.91 -0.61 27.25
N PHE A 294 24.02 -1.12 26.71
CA PHE A 294 24.99 -0.35 25.94
C PHE A 294 24.68 -0.44 24.45
N LEU A 295 24.75 0.70 23.76
CA LEU A 295 24.61 0.76 22.31
C LEU A 295 25.89 0.25 21.65
N ASN A 296 25.75 -0.62 20.65
CA ASN A 296 26.82 -0.93 19.73
C ASN A 296 27.18 0.29 18.87
N MET A 297 28.27 0.17 18.11
CA MET A 297 28.78 1.28 17.31
C MET A 297 27.73 1.84 16.32
N GLN A 298 26.97 0.96 15.65
CA GLN A 298 25.97 1.39 14.67
C GLN A 298 24.79 2.11 15.34
N ASP A 299 24.27 1.58 16.44
CA ASP A 299 23.17 2.21 17.18
C ASP A 299 23.59 3.56 17.78
N SER A 300 24.85 3.68 18.22
CA SER A 300 25.43 4.94 18.69
C SER A 300 25.54 5.96 17.55
N LYS A 301 26.02 5.55 16.36
CA LYS A 301 26.03 6.39 15.15
C LYS A 301 24.62 6.85 14.77
N ASN A 302 23.65 5.94 14.75
CA ASN A 302 22.25 6.25 14.46
C ASN A 302 21.66 7.23 15.49
N GLU A 303 21.93 7.02 16.78
CA GLU A 303 21.49 7.94 17.83
C GLU A 303 22.11 9.33 17.67
N ASN A 304 23.41 9.40 17.38
CA ASN A 304 24.12 10.65 17.15
C ASN A 304 23.58 11.39 15.92
N PHE A 305 23.25 10.66 14.84
CA PHE A 305 22.60 11.21 13.65
C PHE A 305 21.31 11.95 14.01
N PHE A 306 20.49 11.40 14.92
CA PHE A 306 19.25 12.01 15.38
C PHE A 306 19.44 12.94 16.61
N SER A 307 20.67 13.28 17.00
CA SER A 307 20.95 14.02 18.23
C SER A 307 21.07 15.53 18.01
N HIS A 308 20.46 16.32 18.89
CA HIS A 308 20.46 17.80 18.80
C HIS A 308 21.87 18.44 18.80
N LYS A 309 22.94 17.73 19.18
CA LYS A 309 24.29 18.28 19.25
C LYS A 309 24.82 18.80 17.89
N ASN A 310 24.23 18.33 16.79
CA ASN A 310 24.59 18.72 15.42
C ASN A 310 23.58 19.69 14.78
N ASN A 311 22.79 20.42 15.58
CA ASN A 311 21.76 21.34 15.10
C ASN A 311 22.23 22.81 15.16
N ASP A 312 22.42 23.43 14.00
CA ASP A 312 22.81 24.84 13.87
C ASP A 312 21.69 25.81 14.31
N ASN A 313 20.41 25.40 14.29
CA ASN A 313 19.28 26.22 14.77
C ASN A 313 18.51 25.55 15.92
N PRO A 314 18.79 25.93 17.19
CA PRO A 314 18.28 25.23 18.37
C PRO A 314 16.78 25.42 18.66
N LYS A 315 16.07 26.27 17.91
CA LYS A 315 14.60 26.46 18.06
C LYS A 315 13.79 25.56 17.14
N GLU A 316 14.45 24.90 16.19
CA GLU A 316 13.80 24.09 15.15
C GLU A 316 14.29 22.63 15.18
N PRO A 317 13.49 21.67 14.70
CA PRO A 317 13.94 20.29 14.54
C PRO A 317 15.19 20.20 13.65
N MET A 318 16.18 19.45 14.12
CA MET A 318 17.57 19.47 13.63
C MET A 318 17.79 19.27 12.12
N LEU A 319 16.93 18.53 11.43
CA LEU A 319 17.18 18.13 10.03
C LEU A 319 16.39 18.96 9.00
N LEU A 320 15.74 20.05 9.42
CA LEU A 320 14.84 20.81 8.54
C LEU A 320 15.53 21.79 7.57
N PHE A 321 16.87 21.87 7.61
CA PHE A 321 17.66 22.82 6.80
C PHE A 321 18.36 22.20 5.59
N LYS A 322 18.12 20.92 5.29
CA LYS A 322 18.37 20.36 3.95
C LYS A 322 17.00 20.23 3.30
N GLU A 323 16.79 20.86 2.15
CA GLU A 323 15.46 21.14 1.59
C GLU A 323 14.45 19.99 1.74
N PRO A 324 13.16 20.28 2.06
CA PRO A 324 12.12 19.26 2.22
C PRO A 324 12.02 18.30 1.03
N THR A 325 12.27 18.80 -0.18
CA THR A 325 12.30 18.04 -1.45
C THR A 325 13.51 17.11 -1.59
N LEU A 326 14.62 17.39 -0.91
CA LEU A 326 15.82 16.54 -0.90
C LEU A 326 15.78 15.47 0.20
N LEU A 327 15.05 15.70 1.30
CA LEU A 327 14.95 14.75 2.42
C LEU A 327 14.23 13.44 2.04
N PHE A 328 13.20 13.52 1.21
CA PHE A 328 12.38 12.35 0.84
C PHE A 328 12.88 11.62 -0.42
N ASN A 329 13.58 12.32 -1.33
CA ASN A 329 14.02 11.74 -2.62
C ASN A 329 15.51 11.34 -2.69
N ASN A 330 16.39 11.84 -1.81
CA ASN A 330 17.84 11.65 -1.99
C ASN A 330 18.57 10.85 -0.91
N HIS A 331 17.96 10.49 0.23
CA HIS A 331 18.71 9.83 1.31
C HIS A 331 18.83 8.30 1.23
N ALA A 332 17.98 7.61 0.44
CA ALA A 332 18.26 6.22 0.08
C ALA A 332 19.45 6.12 -0.90
N GLY A 333 19.59 7.08 -1.83
CA GLY A 333 20.68 7.13 -2.81
C GLY A 333 22.02 7.61 -2.25
N TYR A 334 22.02 8.58 -1.33
CA TYR A 334 23.27 9.16 -0.80
C TYR A 334 24.03 8.24 0.17
N TYR A 335 23.36 7.29 0.83
CA TYR A 335 24.05 6.35 1.73
C TYR A 335 24.54 5.08 1.03
N LEU A 336 23.93 4.70 -0.10
CA LEU A 336 24.47 3.65 -0.97
C LEU A 336 25.77 4.11 -1.66
N SER A 337 25.84 5.38 -2.10
CA SER A 337 27.06 5.90 -2.73
C SER A 337 28.25 6.03 -1.75
N TYR A 338 28.00 6.22 -0.44
CA TYR A 338 29.08 6.26 0.55
C TYR A 338 29.64 4.88 0.88
N HIS A 339 28.81 3.83 0.90
CA HIS A 339 29.29 2.47 1.10
C HIS A 339 30.01 1.89 -0.13
N GLU A 340 29.63 2.30 -1.35
CA GLU A 340 30.40 1.97 -2.55
C GLU A 340 31.72 2.75 -2.62
N LEU A 341 31.77 3.98 -2.10
CA LEU A 341 33.00 4.77 -2.02
C LEU A 341 33.97 4.22 -0.96
N ASP A 342 33.48 3.86 0.23
CA ASP A 342 34.32 3.25 1.28
C ASP A 342 34.83 1.88 0.84
N ALA A 343 34.01 1.07 0.17
CA ALA A 343 34.44 -0.21 -0.40
C ALA A 343 35.47 -0.04 -1.54
N ALA A 344 35.33 1.01 -2.37
CA ALA A 344 36.31 1.34 -3.42
C ALA A 344 37.64 1.87 -2.83
N THR A 345 37.59 2.55 -1.67
CA THR A 345 38.76 3.09 -0.99
C THR A 345 39.51 2.00 -0.20
N GLU A 346 38.80 1.04 0.40
CA GLU A 346 39.42 -0.15 1.02
C GLU A 346 40.02 -1.10 -0.02
N ALA A 347 39.39 -1.29 -1.19
CA ALA A 347 39.91 -2.14 -2.26
C ALA A 347 41.17 -1.56 -2.96
N SER A 348 41.39 -0.25 -2.89
CA SER A 348 42.56 0.42 -3.49
C SER A 348 43.76 0.56 -2.54
N THR A 349 43.63 0.11 -1.28
CA THR A 349 44.72 0.17 -0.29
C THR A 349 45.51 -1.14 -0.19
N ILE A 350 45.17 -2.18 -0.96
CA ILE A 350 45.95 -3.42 -1.09
C ILE A 350 46.43 -3.56 -2.54
N LEU A 351 47.32 -2.67 -2.96
CA LEU A 351 48.27 -2.89 -4.06
C LEU A 351 49.34 -1.80 -3.96
N ASN A 352 50.30 -2.04 -3.06
CA ASN A 352 51.68 -1.59 -3.17
C ASN A 352 52.58 -2.71 -2.67
#